data_AF-H0H2F0-F1
#
_entry.id   AF-H0H2F0-F1
#
_cell.length_a   1.000
_cell.length_b   1.000
_cell.length_c   1.000
_cell.angle_alpha   90.00
_cell.angle_beta   90.00
_cell.angle_gamma   90.00
#
_symmetry.space_group_name_H-M   'P 1'
#
loop_
_entity.id
_entity.type
_entity.pdbx_description
1 polymer ?
#
loop_
_entity_poly.entity_id
_entity_poly.type
_entity_poly.pdbx_seq_one_letter_code
_entity_poly.pdbx_strand_id
1 'polypeptide(L)'
;MLVGGPTAKKLTLKYENGSICPNGKDKKATLLNFVCDKEIQSKAQISYIGNLHDCSYFFEVRSIYACPTSNKRPRSAFWVFSSASSSSSSWLSLQVEDGSTLN
;
A
#
# COMPACT_ATOMS: atom_id res chain seq x y z
N MET A 1 -17.03 -20.33 -9.26
CA MET A 1 -17.44 -18.99 -8.77
C MET A 1 -16.42 -18.52 -7.74
N LEU A 2 -15.90 -17.32 -8.00
CA LEU A 2 -14.98 -16.48 -7.19
C LEU A 2 -13.60 -17.04 -6.85
N VAL A 3 -12.69 -16.73 -7.75
CA VAL A 3 -11.23 -16.82 -7.64
C VAL A 3 -10.77 -15.87 -6.54
N GLY A 4 -10.47 -16.40 -5.35
CA GLY A 4 -9.71 -15.68 -4.32
C GLY A 4 -8.25 -15.58 -4.74
N GLY A 5 -7.94 -14.63 -5.63
CA GLY A 5 -6.58 -14.28 -6.00
C GLY A 5 -5.76 -13.76 -4.81
N PRO A 6 -4.42 -13.76 -4.91
CA PRO A 6 -3.51 -13.53 -3.79
C PRO A 6 -3.78 -12.17 -3.15
N THR A 7 -4.36 -12.19 -1.94
CA THR A 7 -4.52 -11.12 -0.96
C THR A 7 -4.63 -9.72 -1.56
N ALA A 8 -5.85 -9.18 -1.69
CA ALA A 8 -6.04 -7.74 -1.86
C ALA A 8 -5.27 -7.02 -0.73
N LYS A 9 -4.15 -6.39 -1.07
CA LYS A 9 -3.32 -5.66 -0.11
C LYS A 9 -4.04 -4.37 0.22
N LYS A 10 -4.84 -4.42 1.28
CA LYS A 10 -5.49 -3.25 1.86
C LYS A 10 -4.47 -2.48 2.68
N LEU A 11 -4.27 -1.20 2.36
CA LEU A 11 -3.41 -0.32 3.13
C LEU A 11 -4.23 0.26 4.29
N THR A 12 -3.85 -0.08 5.52
CA THR A 12 -4.56 0.34 6.71
C THR A 12 -3.63 1.14 7.61
N LEU A 13 -4.04 2.35 7.95
CA LEU A 13 -3.32 3.23 8.87
C LEU A 13 -4.10 3.33 10.17
N LYS A 14 -3.47 2.92 11.26
CA LYS A 14 -4.05 2.92 12.60
C LYS A 14 -3.36 4.02 13.41
N TYR A 15 -4.12 5.06 13.73
CA TYR A 15 -3.73 6.07 14.71
C TYR A 15 -4.27 5.65 16.07
N GLU A 16 -3.36 5.45 17.01
CA GLU A 16 -3.67 5.13 18.41
C GLU A 16 -3.17 6.25 19.32
N ASN A 17 -3.65 6.26 20.56
CA ASN A 17 -3.26 7.26 21.57
C ASN A 17 -3.64 8.70 21.24
N GLY A 18 -4.85 8.93 20.73
CA GLY A 18 -5.45 10.26 20.65
C GLY A 18 -5.88 10.81 22.01
N SER A 19 -6.86 11.71 22.01
CA SER A 19 -7.40 12.28 23.26
C SER A 19 -8.09 11.23 24.12
N ILE A 20 -8.28 11.50 25.41
CA ILE A 20 -9.13 10.66 26.27
C ILE A 20 -10.56 10.60 25.69
N CYS A 21 -11.16 9.42 25.73
CA CYS A 21 -12.57 9.21 25.35
C CYS A 21 -13.50 9.68 26.46
N PRO A 22 -14.78 10.00 26.18
CA PRO A 22 -15.73 10.45 27.21
C PRO A 22 -15.91 9.44 28.36
N ASN A 23 -15.59 8.16 28.13
CA ASN A 23 -15.60 7.10 29.14
C ASN A 23 -14.40 7.16 30.12
N GLY A 24 -13.41 8.03 29.88
CA GLY A 24 -12.27 8.27 30.76
C GLY A 24 -11.21 7.15 30.84
N LYS A 25 -11.46 6.00 30.21
CA LYS A 25 -10.56 4.82 30.27
C LYS A 25 -9.76 4.62 28.99
N ASP A 26 -10.39 4.84 27.85
CA ASP A 26 -9.81 4.58 26.55
C ASP A 26 -9.29 5.87 25.91
N LYS A 27 -8.33 5.73 25.00
CA LYS A 27 -7.85 6.83 24.16
C LYS A 27 -8.46 6.71 22.78
N LYS A 28 -8.73 7.85 22.16
CA LYS A 28 -9.28 7.89 20.81
C LYS A 28 -8.34 7.21 19.83
N ALA A 29 -8.92 6.37 18.99
CA ALA A 29 -8.24 5.70 17.90
C ALA A 29 -8.92 6.06 16.58
N THR A 30 -8.16 6.09 15.50
CA THR A 30 -8.69 6.33 14.17
C THR A 30 -8.08 5.34 13.20
N LEU A 31 -8.94 4.66 12.45
CA LEU A 31 -8.56 3.70 11.43
C LEU A 31 -8.88 4.28 10.05
N LEU A 32 -7.85 4.46 9.23
CA LEU A 32 -7.99 4.89 7.84
C LEU A 32 -7.68 3.70 6.93
N ASN A 33 -8.69 3.32 6.16
CA ASN A 33 -8.61 2.26 5.18
C ASN A 33 -8.41 2.86 3.79
N PHE A 34 -7.23 2.71 3.22
CA PHE A 34 -6.92 3.22 1.89
C PHE A 34 -7.26 2.17 0.83
N VAL A 35 -8.03 2.61 -0.16
CA VAL A 35 -8.48 1.81 -1.30
C VAL A 35 -7.92 2.43 -2.58
N CYS A 36 -7.27 1.60 -3.39
CA CYS A 36 -6.78 1.98 -4.71
C CYS A 36 -7.98 2.16 -5.65
N ASP A 37 -8.20 3.40 -6.07
CA ASP A 37 -9.20 3.76 -7.06
C ASP A 37 -8.52 4.62 -8.13
N LYS A 38 -8.46 4.10 -9.35
CA LYS A 38 -7.79 4.74 -10.50
C LYS A 38 -8.65 5.79 -11.19
N GLU A 39 -9.95 5.83 -10.88
CA GLU A 39 -10.90 6.73 -11.53
C GLU A 39 -10.91 8.12 -10.87
N ILE A 40 -10.38 8.22 -9.65
CA ILE A 40 -10.26 9.47 -8.89
C ILE A 40 -9.01 10.24 -9.37
N GLN A 41 -9.18 11.07 -10.39
CA GLN A 41 -8.04 11.71 -11.10
C GLN A 41 -7.26 12.79 -10.32
N SER A 42 -7.77 13.34 -9.21
CA SER A 42 -7.15 14.55 -8.65
C SER A 42 -7.27 14.79 -7.14
N LYS A 43 -8.27 14.24 -6.44
CA LYS A 43 -8.43 14.46 -4.99
C LYS A 43 -8.84 13.19 -4.26
N ALA A 44 -8.08 12.82 -3.23
CA ALA A 44 -8.46 11.71 -2.36
C ALA A 44 -9.86 11.94 -1.77
N GLN A 45 -10.74 10.96 -1.92
CA GLN A 45 -12.08 11.00 -1.35
C GLN A 45 -12.10 10.25 -0.03
N ILE A 46 -12.55 10.93 1.03
CA ILE A 46 -12.66 10.38 2.37
C ILE A 46 -14.14 10.12 2.65
N SER A 47 -14.48 8.86 2.90
CA SER A 47 -15.79 8.41 3.32
C SER A 47 -15.76 8.06 4.80
N TYR A 48 -16.68 8.60 5.57
CA TYR A 48 -16.85 8.22 6.97
C TYR A 48 -17.71 6.95 7.05
N ILE A 49 -17.15 5.89 7.62
CA ILE A 49 -17.88 4.62 7.80
C ILE A 49 -18.68 4.67 9.09
N GLY A 50 -18.08 5.20 10.16
CA GLY A 50 -18.71 5.28 11.47
C GLY A 50 -17.72 5.43 12.61
N ASN A 51 -18.25 5.50 13.82
CA ASN A 51 -17.51 5.52 15.08
C ASN A 51 -18.07 4.49 16.05
N LEU A 52 -17.21 4.03 16.94
CA LEU A 52 -17.57 3.17 18.06
C LEU A 52 -17.35 3.95 19.36
N HIS A 53 -18.45 4.18 20.09
CA HIS A 53 -18.48 4.86 21.40
C HIS A 53 -17.72 6.19 21.44
N ASP A 54 -17.73 6.97 20.35
CA ASP A 54 -16.96 8.22 20.20
C ASP A 54 -15.47 8.11 20.55
N CYS A 55 -14.95 6.89 20.40
CA CYS A 55 -13.60 6.53 20.79
C CYS A 55 -12.81 5.97 19.62
N SER A 56 -13.42 5.11 18.80
CA SER A 56 -12.76 4.57 17.59
C SER A 56 -13.47 5.07 16.35
N TYR A 57 -12.75 5.78 15.48
CA TYR A 57 -13.30 6.32 14.23
C TYR A 57 -12.80 5.52 13.04
N PHE A 58 -13.68 5.25 12.07
CA PHE A 58 -13.38 4.46 10.88
C PHE A 58 -13.64 5.28 9.63
N PHE A 59 -12.58 5.46 8.84
CA PHE A 59 -12.63 6.17 7.57
C PHE A 59 -12.16 5.25 6.44
N GLU A 60 -12.78 5.41 5.28
CA GLU A 60 -12.31 4.84 4.03
C GLU A 60 -11.80 5.97 3.13
N VAL A 61 -10.60 5.80 2.58
CA VAL A 61 -9.97 6.80 1.73
C VAL A 61 -9.71 6.18 0.37
N ARG A 62 -10.43 6.64 -0.64
CA ARG A 62 -10.23 6.24 -2.03
C ARG A 62 -9.25 7.18 -2.70
N SER A 63 -8.17 6.63 -3.26
CA SER A 63 -7.08 7.42 -3.83
C SER A 63 -6.22 6.61 -4.80
N ILE A 64 -5.70 7.28 -5.83
CA ILE A 64 -4.70 6.73 -6.76
C ILE A 64 -3.37 6.39 -6.08
N TYR A 65 -3.04 7.11 -4.99
CA TYR A 65 -1.79 6.94 -4.25
C TYR A 65 -1.79 5.68 -3.38
N ALA A 66 -2.96 5.08 -3.13
CA ALA A 66 -3.08 3.83 -2.40
C ALA A 66 -2.73 2.60 -3.25
N CYS A 67 -2.57 2.78 -4.57
CA CYS A 67 -2.24 1.71 -5.48
C CYS A 67 -0.80 1.21 -5.24
N PRO A 68 -0.56 -0.12 -5.27
CA PRO A 68 0.77 -0.66 -5.05
C PRO A 68 1.70 -0.19 -6.17
N THR A 69 2.71 0.62 -5.83
CA THR A 69 3.86 0.77 -6.72
C THR A 69 4.57 -0.58 -6.78
N SER A 70 4.78 -1.09 -7.99
CA SER A 70 5.42 -2.38 -8.18
C SER A 70 6.88 -2.24 -7.76
N ASN A 71 7.17 -2.48 -6.48
CA ASN A 71 8.50 -2.87 -6.05
C ASN A 71 8.74 -4.25 -6.67
N LYS A 72 9.12 -4.25 -7.94
CA LYS A 72 9.68 -5.41 -8.61
C LYS A 72 10.99 -5.67 -7.90
N ARG A 73 10.93 -6.40 -6.77
CA ARG A 73 12.03 -7.30 -6.47
C ARG A 73 12.14 -8.15 -7.73
N PRO A 74 13.23 -8.09 -8.50
CA PRO A 74 13.41 -9.02 -9.60
C PRO A 74 13.28 -10.40 -8.97
N ARG A 75 12.12 -11.03 -9.19
CA ARG A 75 11.74 -12.32 -8.61
C ARG A 75 12.41 -13.44 -9.43
N SER A 76 13.66 -13.16 -9.78
CA SER A 76 14.57 -13.89 -10.64
C SER A 76 15.99 -13.33 -10.42
N ALA A 77 16.38 -13.21 -9.15
CA ALA A 77 17.76 -13.47 -8.75
C ALA A 77 17.85 -14.91 -8.23
N PHE A 78 17.17 -15.85 -8.91
CA PHE A 78 17.59 -17.24 -8.85
C PHE A 78 18.89 -17.26 -9.61
N TRP A 79 19.97 -17.15 -8.86
CA TRP A 79 21.33 -17.22 -9.33
C TRP A 79 21.43 -18.29 -10.40
N VAL A 80 21.56 -17.85 -11.65
CA VAL A 80 22.21 -18.65 -12.69
C VAL A 80 23.67 -18.71 -12.28
N PHE A 81 23.97 -19.44 -11.21
CA PHE A 81 25.27 -20.09 -11.03
C PHE A 81 25.23 -21.32 -11.96
N SER A 82 25.03 -21.08 -13.25
CA SER A 82 25.55 -21.99 -14.24
C SER A 82 27.06 -21.79 -14.19
N SER A 83 27.73 -22.80 -13.66
CA SER A 83 29.10 -23.13 -13.94
C SER A 83 29.45 -22.79 -15.39
N ALA A 84 30.09 -21.64 -15.59
CA ALA A 84 30.79 -21.32 -16.82
C ALA A 84 31.97 -20.43 -16.42
N SER A 85 33.12 -21.07 -16.33
CA SER A 85 34.42 -20.42 -16.30
C SER A 85 34.52 -19.36 -17.40
N SER A 86 35.33 -18.34 -17.10
CA SER A 86 35.94 -17.38 -18.02
C SER A 86 35.23 -16.03 -18.18
N SER A 87 35.77 -15.06 -17.46
CA SER A 87 35.96 -13.65 -17.82
C SER A 87 35.13 -13.08 -18.97
N SER A 88 34.15 -12.24 -18.63
CA SER A 88 33.89 -10.98 -19.34
C SER A 88 32.97 -10.10 -18.52
N SER A 89 33.52 -8.98 -18.06
CA SER A 89 32.80 -7.87 -17.46
C SER A 89 31.83 -7.30 -18.50
N SER A 90 30.54 -7.62 -18.39
CA SER A 90 29.51 -6.91 -19.14
C SER A 90 28.52 -6.30 -18.15
N TRP A 91 28.77 -5.04 -17.83
CA TRP A 91 27.81 -4.13 -17.22
C TRP A 91 26.68 -3.91 -18.23
N LEU A 92 25.72 -4.84 -18.29
CA LEU A 92 24.51 -4.67 -19.10
C LEU A 92 23.37 -4.20 -18.20
N SER A 93 23.23 -2.87 -18.21
CA SER A 93 21.98 -2.11 -18.20
C SER A 93 20.86 -2.60 -17.30
N LEU A 94 20.74 -1.95 -16.15
CA LEU A 94 19.51 -1.89 -15.37
C LEU A 94 18.43 -1.15 -16.19
N GLN A 95 17.70 -1.87 -17.04
CA GLN A 95 16.44 -1.35 -17.61
C GLN A 95 15.26 -1.89 -16.79
N VAL A 96 14.86 -1.10 -15.80
CA VAL A 96 13.46 -1.05 -15.37
C VAL A 96 13.06 0.41 -15.49
N GLU A 97 12.32 0.70 -16.55
CA GLU A 97 11.57 1.95 -16.71
C GLU A 97 10.70 2.16 -15.47
N ASP A 98 11.01 3.20 -14.69
CA ASP A 98 10.08 3.79 -13.74
C ASP A 98 9.09 4.65 -14.54
N GLY A 99 7.97 4.03 -14.91
CA GLY A 99 6.82 4.74 -15.46
C GLY A 99 5.94 5.29 -14.35
N SER A 100 6.42 6.31 -13.63
CA SER A 100 5.58 7.14 -12.74
C SER A 100 5.74 8.62 -13.11
N THR A 101 5.38 9.00 -14.34
CA THR A 101 5.20 10.42 -14.68
C THR A 101 4.04 10.97 -13.86
N LEU A 102 4.36 11.62 -12.75
CA LEU A 102 3.55 12.64 -12.13
C LEU A 102 3.44 13.78 -13.14
N ASN A 103 2.24 14.02 -13.67
CA ASN A 103 1.89 15.27 -14.33
C ASN A 103 1.49 16.28 -13.25
#